data_AF-A0A956B1H2-F1
#
_entry.id   AF-A0A956B1H2-F1
#
_cell.length_a   1.000
_cell.length_b   1.000
_cell.length_c   1.000
_cell.angle_alpha   90.00
_cell.angle_beta   90.00
_cell.angle_gamma   90.00
#
_symmetry.space_group_name_H-M   'P 1'
#
loop_
_entity.id
_entity.type
_entity.pdbx_description
1 polymer ?
#
loop_
_entity_poly.entity_id
_entity_poly.type
_entity_poly.pdbx_seq_one_letter_code
_entity_poly.pdbx_strand_id
1 'polypeptide(L)'
;MRPLMFVAALVALAAGPALGKPAADAPEGQAAKRRVPYLGVSPGTNDYLPRTRQRRGSRVVTWVGFQMVGEGGRVFIQANEPPLYNLVPGAPDEIILDLSDSKLRTRNDGRNTLAVLANLGVERIDAQQLPGHTTRIIVKLREVVGYDLRQEGNYLLLDFRRPTQPITPP
;
A
#
# COMPACT_ATOMS: atom_id res chain seq x y z
N MET A 1 -26.58 -60.89 -17.76
CA MET A 1 -28.02 -60.73 -17.47
C MET A 1 -28.16 -59.90 -16.20
N ARG A 2 -28.70 -58.67 -16.32
CA ARG A 2 -29.39 -57.97 -15.20
C ARG A 2 -30.76 -58.64 -15.03
N PRO A 3 -31.36 -58.72 -13.84
CA PRO A 3 -32.10 -57.58 -13.27
C PRO A 3 -32.09 -57.62 -11.70
N LEU A 4 -32.79 -56.85 -10.87
CA LEU A 4 -33.89 -55.90 -10.96
C LEU A 4 -33.98 -55.17 -9.59
N MET A 5 -34.41 -53.90 -9.63
CA MET A 5 -35.31 -53.17 -8.69
C MET A 5 -35.12 -53.18 -7.16
N PHE A 6 -34.89 -51.94 -6.67
CA PHE A 6 -35.67 -51.20 -5.66
C PHE A 6 -36.90 -51.89 -5.01
N VAL A 7 -37.07 -51.72 -3.69
CA VAL A 7 -38.01 -50.75 -3.07
C VAL A 7 -37.96 -50.85 -1.53
N ALA A 8 -37.83 -49.68 -0.90
CA ALA A 8 -38.30 -49.19 0.41
C ALA A 8 -38.39 -50.10 1.67
N ALA A 9 -37.89 -49.57 2.78
CA ALA A 9 -38.71 -49.34 3.98
C ALA A 9 -38.03 -48.36 4.96
N LEU A 10 -38.76 -47.30 5.26
CA LEU A 10 -38.56 -46.29 6.28
C LEU A 10 -39.02 -46.85 7.65
N VAL A 11 -38.21 -46.80 8.71
CA VAL A 11 -38.71 -46.70 10.11
C VAL A 11 -37.63 -46.05 11.00
N ALA A 12 -38.10 -45.06 11.76
CA ALA A 12 -37.39 -44.28 12.76
C ALA A 12 -37.08 -45.05 14.06
N LEU A 13 -36.25 -44.45 14.92
CA LEU A 13 -36.56 -44.15 16.33
C LEU A 13 -35.40 -44.44 17.31
N ALA A 14 -34.88 -43.34 17.85
CA ALA A 14 -34.50 -43.08 19.24
C ALA A 14 -33.29 -43.73 19.93
N ALA A 15 -32.81 -42.90 20.87
CA ALA A 15 -32.12 -43.18 22.13
C ALA A 15 -30.60 -43.38 22.06
N GLY A 16 -29.88 -42.28 22.34
CA GLY A 16 -28.50 -42.33 22.82
C GLY A 16 -28.38 -42.91 24.24
N PRO A 17 -27.17 -42.90 24.79
CA PRO A 17 -26.99 -42.05 25.96
C PRO A 17 -25.77 -41.13 25.87
N ALA A 18 -25.96 -39.98 26.50
CA ALA A 18 -24.95 -39.04 26.98
C ALA A 18 -24.02 -39.74 28.02
N LEU A 19 -22.87 -39.23 28.45
CA LEU A 19 -22.59 -37.87 28.90
C LEU A 19 -21.07 -37.79 29.18
N GLY A 20 -20.38 -36.88 28.52
CA GLY A 20 -19.07 -36.36 28.96
C GLY A 20 -19.21 -34.85 29.07
N LYS A 21 -19.31 -34.35 30.29
CA LYS A 21 -19.57 -32.94 30.67
C LYS A 21 -18.78 -31.91 29.84
N PRO A 22 -19.44 -30.82 29.41
CA PRO A 22 -18.80 -29.52 29.21
C PRO A 22 -18.93 -28.69 30.50
N ALA A 23 -17.82 -28.14 30.95
CA ALA A 23 -17.76 -27.07 31.94
C ALA A 23 -16.48 -26.28 31.63
N ALA A 24 -16.41 -24.96 31.67
CA ALA A 24 -17.37 -23.88 31.66
C ALA A 24 -16.52 -22.64 31.29
N ASP A 25 -17.16 -21.59 30.80
CA ASP A 25 -16.70 -20.20 30.86
C ASP A 25 -15.42 -19.80 30.10
N ALA A 26 -15.63 -19.29 28.88
CA ALA A 26 -14.78 -18.23 28.32
C ALA A 26 -15.69 -17.09 27.82
N PRO A 27 -15.45 -15.82 28.24
CA PRO A 27 -16.38 -14.73 28.02
C PRO A 27 -16.45 -14.31 26.54
N GLU A 28 -17.69 -14.15 26.05
CA GLU A 28 -18.02 -13.35 24.88
C GLU A 28 -17.50 -11.92 25.07
N GLY A 29 -16.46 -11.55 24.34
CA GLY A 29 -15.90 -10.21 24.52
C GLY A 29 -14.65 -9.87 23.72
N GLN A 30 -14.38 -10.53 22.61
CA GLN A 30 -13.40 -10.00 21.65
C GLN A 30 -14.02 -10.01 20.26
N ALA A 31 -14.72 -8.90 19.98
CA ALA A 31 -15.04 -8.49 18.64
C ALA A 31 -13.77 -8.62 17.78
N ALA A 32 -13.78 -9.60 16.87
CA ALA A 32 -12.83 -9.69 15.80
C ALA A 32 -12.76 -8.29 15.16
N LYS A 33 -11.62 -7.60 15.35
CA LYS A 33 -11.34 -6.35 14.65
C LYS A 33 -11.56 -6.64 13.18
N ARG A 34 -12.69 -6.18 12.65
CA ARG A 34 -13.03 -6.25 11.23
C ARG A 34 -11.80 -5.71 10.51
N ARG A 35 -11.05 -6.59 9.85
CA ARG A 35 -9.94 -6.21 8.99
C ARG A 35 -10.58 -5.37 7.90
N VAL A 36 -10.51 -4.05 8.05
CA VAL A 36 -10.90 -3.14 6.99
C VAL A 36 -10.08 -3.57 5.77
N PRO A 37 -10.69 -3.95 4.65
CA PRO A 37 -9.95 -4.38 3.47
C PRO A 37 -8.93 -3.29 3.15
N TYR A 38 -7.67 -3.69 2.98
CA TYR A 38 -6.60 -2.78 2.60
C TYR A 38 -7.02 -2.12 1.29
N LEU A 39 -7.42 -0.85 1.39
CA LEU A 39 -8.08 -0.10 0.33
C LEU A 39 -7.05 0.50 -0.64
N GLY A 40 -5.93 -0.19 -0.87
CA GLY A 40 -4.74 0.34 -1.51
C GLY A 40 -5.03 1.10 -2.80
N VAL A 41 -4.40 2.27 -2.97
CA VAL A 41 -4.46 3.00 -4.24
C VAL A 41 -3.65 2.23 -5.25
N SER A 42 -4.17 2.20 -6.45
CA SER A 42 -3.36 2.04 -7.64
C SER A 42 -3.72 3.20 -8.56
N PRO A 43 -2.77 4.10 -8.87
CA PRO A 43 -2.98 5.17 -9.83
C PRO A 43 -3.64 4.65 -11.12
N GLY A 44 -4.82 5.18 -11.44
CA GLY A 44 -5.59 4.81 -12.64
C GLY A 44 -6.54 3.60 -12.48
N THR A 45 -6.54 2.91 -11.33
CA THR A 45 -7.48 1.79 -11.06
C THR A 45 -8.33 2.04 -9.81
N ASN A 46 -7.75 2.53 -8.72
CA ASN A 46 -8.46 2.79 -7.47
C ASN A 46 -7.95 4.08 -6.82
N ASP A 47 -8.56 5.22 -7.16
CA ASP A 47 -8.21 6.55 -6.66
C ASP A 47 -9.00 6.93 -5.40
N TYR A 48 -9.02 6.06 -4.38
CA TYR A 48 -9.85 6.33 -3.20
C TYR A 48 -9.20 7.39 -2.30
N LEU A 49 -9.62 8.65 -2.48
CA LEU A 49 -9.25 9.74 -1.58
C LEU A 49 -10.18 9.74 -0.36
N PRO A 50 -9.69 9.46 0.87
CA PRO A 50 -10.51 9.64 2.06
C PRO A 50 -10.89 11.11 2.20
N ARG A 51 -12.20 11.40 2.17
CA ARG A 51 -12.76 12.75 2.34
C ARG A 51 -12.31 13.34 3.67
N THR A 52 -11.31 14.21 3.63
CA THR A 52 -10.85 15.01 4.77
C THR A 52 -11.42 16.41 4.65
N ARG A 53 -11.91 16.99 5.76
CA ARG A 53 -12.30 18.41 5.81
C ARG A 53 -11.04 19.26 5.60
N GLN A 54 -10.83 19.71 4.37
CA GLN A 54 -9.66 20.51 4.01
C GLN A 54 -9.85 21.97 4.42
N ARG A 55 -8.80 22.56 4.99
CA ARG A 55 -8.64 24.01 5.00
C ARG A 55 -8.26 24.43 3.58
N ARG A 56 -8.96 25.43 3.03
CA ARG A 56 -8.61 26.03 1.73
C ARG A 56 -7.14 26.45 1.75
N GLY A 57 -6.38 26.06 0.73
CA GLY A 57 -4.99 26.50 0.53
C GLY A 57 -3.89 25.57 1.06
N SER A 58 -4.21 24.46 1.75
CA SER A 58 -3.18 23.47 2.11
C SER A 58 -3.32 22.21 1.26
N ARG A 59 -2.30 21.88 0.46
CA ARG A 59 -2.21 20.59 -0.24
C ARG A 59 -1.96 19.50 0.78
N VAL A 60 -2.63 18.37 0.64
CA VAL A 60 -2.56 17.23 1.54
C VAL A 60 -2.03 16.06 0.75
N VAL A 61 -0.82 15.61 1.08
CA VAL A 61 -0.28 14.35 0.58
C VAL A 61 -1.06 13.24 1.26
N THR A 62 -1.89 12.57 0.48
CA THR A 62 -2.76 11.49 0.96
C THR A 62 -2.02 10.19 1.00
N TRP A 63 -1.20 9.91 -0.02
CA TRP A 63 -0.45 8.68 -0.13
C TRP A 63 0.90 8.83 -0.83
N VAL A 64 1.84 8.02 -0.36
CA VAL A 64 3.16 7.83 -0.94
C VAL A 64 3.37 6.34 -1.01
N GLY A 65 3.73 5.82 -2.18
CA GLY A 65 3.84 4.39 -2.35
C GLY A 65 4.70 4.00 -3.53
N PHE A 66 4.85 2.69 -3.66
CA PHE A 66 5.58 2.04 -4.73
C PHE A 66 4.66 1.04 -5.42
N GLN A 67 4.71 0.99 -6.74
CA GLN A 67 4.04 -0.03 -7.53
C GLN A 67 4.94 -0.56 -8.64
N MET A 68 4.75 -1.82 -8.99
CA MET A 68 5.36 -2.42 -10.18
C MET A 68 4.68 -1.89 -11.43
N VAL A 69 5.45 -1.45 -12.43
CA VAL A 69 4.90 -1.05 -13.73
C VAL A 69 5.74 -1.66 -14.84
N GLY A 70 5.16 -2.63 -15.55
CA GLY A 70 5.87 -3.39 -16.57
C GLY A 70 7.10 -4.08 -15.99
N GLU A 71 8.26 -3.76 -16.52
CA GLU A 71 9.55 -4.30 -16.07
C GLU A 71 10.23 -3.47 -14.98
N GLY A 72 9.71 -2.28 -14.67
CA GLY A 72 10.29 -1.30 -13.76
C GLY A 72 9.44 -1.05 -12.51
N GLY A 73 9.81 0.01 -11.79
CA GLY A 73 9.15 0.44 -10.56
C GLY A 73 8.59 1.84 -10.73
N ARG A 74 7.47 2.13 -10.08
CA ARG A 74 6.92 3.49 -9.99
C ARG A 74 6.79 3.88 -8.54
N VAL A 75 7.43 4.98 -8.16
CA VAL A 75 7.04 5.72 -6.95
C VAL A 75 5.91 6.66 -7.33
N PHE A 76 4.83 6.64 -6.57
CA PHE A 76 3.72 7.56 -6.76
C PHE A 76 3.46 8.33 -5.47
N ILE A 77 3.14 9.60 -5.64
CA ILE A 77 2.76 10.51 -4.57
C ILE A 77 1.40 11.07 -4.96
N GLN A 78 0.39 10.77 -4.16
CA GLN A 78 -0.97 11.26 -4.33
C GLN A 78 -1.22 12.43 -3.37
N ALA A 79 -1.82 13.48 -3.90
CA ALA A 79 -2.35 14.58 -3.10
C ALA A 79 -3.84 14.81 -3.38
N ASN A 80 -4.45 15.72 -2.65
CA ASN A 80 -5.81 16.20 -2.91
C ASN A 80 -5.91 17.18 -4.08
N GLU A 81 -4.79 17.81 -4.43
CA GLU A 81 -4.63 18.83 -5.47
C GLU A 81 -3.30 18.58 -6.18
N PRO A 82 -3.09 19.12 -7.39
CA PRO A 82 -1.83 18.99 -8.09
C PRO A 82 -0.66 19.46 -7.21
N PRO A 83 0.33 18.59 -6.92
CA PRO A 83 1.44 18.93 -6.05
C PRO A 83 2.34 19.98 -6.72
N LEU A 84 2.81 20.94 -5.93
CA LEU A 84 3.91 21.81 -6.33
C LEU A 84 5.19 21.21 -5.78
N TYR A 85 6.20 20.97 -6.60
CA TYR A 85 7.41 20.27 -6.19
C TYR A 85 8.68 20.93 -6.71
N ASN A 86 9.76 20.75 -5.95
CA ASN A 86 11.12 21.08 -6.37
C ASN A 86 12.02 19.86 -6.17
N LEU A 87 12.94 19.61 -7.11
CA LEU A 87 14.04 18.69 -6.86
C LEU A 87 15.08 19.39 -6.01
N VAL A 88 15.48 18.73 -4.93
CA VAL A 88 16.54 19.20 -4.05
C VAL A 88 17.78 18.35 -4.30
N PRO A 89 18.99 18.96 -4.37
CA PRO A 89 20.23 18.20 -4.42
C PRO A 89 20.34 17.23 -3.24
N GLY A 90 20.61 15.96 -3.53
CA GLY A 90 20.85 14.90 -2.55
C GLY A 90 22.14 14.14 -2.87
N ALA A 91 22.35 13.02 -2.20
CA ALA A 91 23.41 12.09 -2.57
C ALA A 91 23.12 11.44 -3.95
N PRO A 92 24.12 10.85 -4.64
CA PRO A 92 23.91 10.22 -5.95
C PRO A 92 22.88 9.07 -5.95
N ASP A 93 22.71 8.42 -4.80
CA ASP A 93 21.74 7.35 -4.52
C ASP A 93 20.41 7.88 -3.95
N GLU A 94 20.16 9.18 -4.03
CA GLU A 94 18.96 9.82 -3.48
C GLU A 94 18.24 10.69 -4.51
N ILE A 95 16.92 10.59 -4.49
CA ILE A 95 16.05 11.57 -5.12
C ILE A 95 15.26 12.26 -4.01
N ILE A 96 15.44 13.57 -3.88
CA ILE A 96 14.76 14.37 -2.86
C ILE A 96 13.79 15.33 -3.55
N LEU A 97 12.52 15.24 -3.16
CA LEU A 97 11.45 16.11 -3.63
C LEU A 97 10.88 16.89 -2.47
N ASP A 98 10.89 18.22 -2.58
CA ASP A 98 10.20 19.09 -1.64
C ASP A 98 8.87 19.52 -2.24
N LEU A 99 7.78 19.11 -1.60
CA LEU A 99 6.42 19.46 -1.98
C LEU A 99 5.99 20.72 -1.23
N SER A 100 5.88 21.84 -1.93
CA SER A 100 5.52 23.15 -1.35
C SER A 100 4.03 23.25 -1.00
N ASP A 101 3.72 24.05 0.03
CA ASP A 101 2.37 24.26 0.57
C ASP A 101 1.61 22.96 0.86
N SER A 102 2.35 21.93 1.27
CA SER A 102 1.84 20.59 1.46
C SER A 102 1.99 20.10 2.89
N LYS A 103 1.10 19.19 3.26
CA LYS A 103 1.19 18.45 4.52
C LYS A 103 0.90 16.97 4.34
N LEU A 104 1.56 16.14 5.15
CA LEU A 104 1.18 14.74 5.29
C LEU A 104 -0.18 14.64 5.96
N ARG A 105 -1.08 13.83 5.38
CA ARG A 105 -2.42 13.60 5.92
C ARG A 105 -2.38 13.04 7.34
N THR A 106 -1.51 12.06 7.58
CA THR A 106 -1.23 11.54 8.92
C THR A 106 0.27 11.34 9.09
N ARG A 107 0.78 11.37 10.33
CA ARG A 107 2.17 10.99 10.62
C ARG A 107 2.50 9.57 10.15
N ASN A 108 1.50 8.69 10.11
CA ASN A 108 1.64 7.32 9.62
C ASN A 108 1.76 7.22 8.09
N ASP A 109 1.24 8.19 7.33
CA ASP A 109 1.45 8.23 5.87
C ASP A 109 2.90 8.61 5.52
N GLY A 110 3.68 9.06 6.52
CA GLY A 110 5.13 9.22 6.42
C GLY A 110 5.95 7.97 6.75
N ARG A 111 5.31 6.86 7.14
CA ARG A 111 6.04 5.62 7.47
C ARG A 111 6.75 5.09 6.24
N ASN A 112 8.02 4.72 6.45
CA ASN A 112 8.92 4.18 5.45
C ASN A 112 8.22 3.06 4.67
N THR A 113 8.02 3.30 3.38
CA THR A 113 7.60 2.24 2.48
C THR A 113 8.88 1.56 2.01
N LEU A 114 9.13 0.37 2.58
CA LEU A 114 10.17 -0.50 2.08
C LEU A 114 9.71 -1.07 0.74
N ALA A 115 10.41 -0.72 -0.33
CA ALA A 115 10.31 -1.44 -1.58
C ALA A 115 11.11 -2.74 -1.42
N VAL A 116 10.49 -3.78 -0.87
CA VAL A 116 11.14 -5.10 -0.65
C VAL A 116 11.23 -5.90 -1.96
N LEU A 117 11.51 -5.23 -3.08
CA LEU A 117 11.71 -5.88 -4.38
C LEU A 117 13.11 -5.55 -4.85
N ALA A 118 13.99 -6.55 -4.76
CA ALA A 118 15.44 -6.43 -4.92
C ALA A 118 15.93 -5.94 -6.30
N ASN A 119 15.04 -5.83 -7.30
CA ASN A 119 15.45 -5.72 -8.71
C ASN A 119 15.11 -4.38 -9.38
N LEU A 120 14.74 -3.34 -8.63
CA LEU A 120 14.11 -2.14 -9.20
C LEU A 120 14.80 -0.82 -8.87
N GLY A 121 16.05 -0.89 -8.41
CA GLY A 121 16.84 0.29 -8.09
C GLY A 121 16.35 1.10 -6.89
N VAL A 122 15.10 0.97 -6.44
CA VAL A 122 14.57 1.66 -5.24
C VAL A 122 14.76 0.79 -4.00
N GLU A 123 15.39 1.34 -2.97
CA GLU A 123 15.59 0.70 -1.67
C GLU A 123 14.46 1.05 -0.69
N ARG A 124 14.18 2.36 -0.57
CA ARG A 124 13.30 2.88 0.48
C ARG A 124 12.70 4.21 0.06
N ILE A 125 11.47 4.45 0.49
CA ILE A 125 10.79 5.73 0.32
C ILE A 125 10.40 6.24 1.71
N ASP A 126 10.91 7.41 2.05
CA ASP A 126 10.55 8.12 3.27
C ASP A 126 9.77 9.39 2.91
N ALA A 127 8.77 9.73 3.74
CA ALA A 127 8.07 10.99 3.61
C ALA A 127 8.05 11.71 4.96
N GLN A 128 8.53 12.95 4.98
CA GLN A 128 8.77 13.72 6.19
C GLN A 128 8.10 15.09 6.08
N GLN A 129 7.42 15.51 7.14
CA GLN A 129 6.94 16.88 7.24
C GLN A 129 8.07 17.79 7.71
N LEU A 130 8.45 18.76 6.88
CA LEU A 130 9.37 19.83 7.24
C LEU A 130 8.62 21.06 7.82
N PRO A 131 9.32 21.96 8.52
CA PRO A 131 8.79 23.29 8.84
C PRO A 131 8.34 24.05 7.58
N GLY A 132 7.40 24.99 7.75
CA GLY A 132 7.00 25.89 6.64
C GLY A 132 6.06 25.27 5.61
N HIS A 133 5.24 24.27 5.98
CA HIS A 133 4.29 23.60 5.07
C HIS A 133 4.96 22.92 3.88
N THR A 134 6.09 22.28 4.11
CA THR A 134 6.78 21.48 3.09
C THR A 134 6.77 20.02 3.49
N THR A 135 6.39 19.15 2.55
CA THR A 135 6.55 17.69 2.71
C THR A 135 7.73 17.25 1.86
N ARG A 136 8.76 16.68 2.49
CA ARG A 136 9.92 16.12 1.80
C ARG A 136 9.72 14.64 1.55
N ILE A 137 9.85 14.22 0.29
CA ILE A 137 9.90 12.83 -0.11
C ILE A 137 11.36 12.49 -0.43
N ILE A 138 11.87 11.43 0.19
CA ILE A 138 13.23 10.94 -0.02
C ILE A 138 13.10 9.53 -0.58
N VAL A 139 13.55 9.36 -1.81
CA VAL A 139 13.65 8.04 -2.45
C VAL A 139 15.11 7.64 -2.42
N LYS A 140 15.41 6.64 -1.59
CA LYS A 140 16.71 5.99 -1.51
C LYS A 140 16.80 4.90 -2.57
N LEU A 141 17.90 4.91 -3.31
CA LEU A 141 18.19 3.99 -4.39
C LEU A 141 19.28 3.00 -3.99
N ARG A 142 19.14 1.75 -4.43
CA ARG A 142 20.18 0.71 -4.29
C ARG A 142 21.36 0.98 -5.21
N GLU A 143 21.09 1.61 -6.35
CA GLU A 143 22.05 1.96 -7.38
C GLU A 143 21.53 3.16 -8.18
N VAL A 144 22.42 3.83 -8.90
CA VAL A 144 22.05 4.99 -9.72
C VAL A 144 21.28 4.50 -10.94
N VAL A 145 19.97 4.76 -10.94
CA VAL A 145 19.06 4.41 -12.04
C VAL A 145 18.43 5.65 -12.66
N GLY A 146 18.20 5.60 -13.97
CA GLY A 146 17.43 6.63 -14.67
C GLY A 146 15.95 6.56 -14.29
N TYR A 147 15.33 7.73 -14.14
CA TYR A 147 13.90 7.86 -13.86
C TYR A 147 13.25 8.93 -14.72
N ASP A 148 11.97 8.75 -15.01
CA ASP A 148 11.12 9.72 -15.68
C ASP A 148 10.14 10.30 -14.64
N LEU A 149 10.18 11.62 -14.45
CA LEU A 149 9.30 12.33 -13.52
C LEU A 149 8.12 12.95 -14.26
N ARG A 150 6.90 12.61 -13.87
CA ARG A 150 5.66 13.05 -14.53
C ARG A 150 4.62 13.47 -13.50
N GLN A 151 3.85 14.51 -13.81
CA GLN A 151 2.71 14.93 -13.01
C GLN A 151 1.41 14.69 -13.77
N GLU A 152 0.50 13.93 -13.17
CA GLU A 152 -0.78 13.54 -13.77
C GLU A 152 -1.91 13.89 -12.80
N GLY A 153 -2.55 15.03 -13.02
CA GLY A 153 -3.58 15.56 -12.12
C GLY A 153 -3.05 15.77 -10.71
N ASN A 154 -3.55 14.98 -9.76
CA ASN A 154 -3.18 15.04 -8.35
C ASN A 154 -2.03 14.10 -7.98
N TYR A 155 -1.40 13.46 -8.97
CA TYR A 155 -0.31 12.54 -8.78
C TYR A 155 1.02 13.13 -9.26
N LEU A 156 2.08 12.86 -8.50
CA LEU A 156 3.46 12.95 -8.95
C LEU A 156 4.02 11.54 -9.05
N LEU A 157 4.55 11.18 -10.22
CA LEU A 157 4.96 9.83 -10.59
C LEU A 157 6.44 9.84 -10.96
N LEU A 158 7.21 8.93 -10.35
CA LEU A 158 8.60 8.67 -10.70
C LEU A 158 8.67 7.25 -11.24
N ASP A 159 8.85 7.15 -12.55
CA ASP A 159 8.98 5.88 -13.26
C ASP A 159 10.46 5.52 -13.37
N PHE A 160 10.87 4.47 -12.68
CA PHE A 160 12.23 3.94 -12.69
C PHE A 160 12.38 2.92 -13.80
N ARG A 161 13.39 3.11 -14.64
CA ARG A 161 13.79 2.12 -15.65
C ARG A 161 14.54 0.98 -14.97
N ARG A 162 14.55 -0.22 -15.56
CA ARG A 162 15.39 -1.30 -15.04
C ARG A 162 16.86 -0.84 -14.97
N PRO A 163 17.60 -1.26 -13.93
CA PRO A 163 19.04 -1.12 -13.94
C PRO A 163 19.62 -1.80 -15.19
N THR A 164 20.46 -1.08 -15.94
CA THR A 164 21.12 -1.64 -17.13
C THR A 164 22.26 -2.59 -16.75
N GLN A 165 22.68 -2.62 -15.48
CA GLN A 165 23.75 -3.49 -14.98
C GLN A 165 23.21 -4.45 -13.92
N PRO A 166 23.43 -5.77 -14.07
CA PRO A 166 23.09 -6.74 -13.04
C PRO A 166 24.07 -6.68 -11.86
N ILE A 167 23.56 -7.01 -10.67
CA ILE A 167 24.33 -7.09 -9.43
C ILE A 167 25.33 -8.25 -9.54
N THR A 168 26.63 -7.96 -9.62
CA THR A 168 27.66 -8.94 -9.28
C THR A 168 27.91 -8.84 -7.78
N PRO A 169 27.54 -9.83 -6.96
CA PRO A 169 27.89 -9.81 -5.54
C PRO A 169 29.42 -9.82 -5.38
N PRO A 170 29.96 -9.14 -4.34
CA PRO A 170 31.39 -9.16 -4.04
C PRO A 170 31.88 -10.56 -3.65
#